data_AF-A0A7T6Z0D8-F1
#
_entry.id   AF-A0A7T6Z0D8-F1
#
_cell.length_a   1.000
_cell.length_b   1.000
_cell.length_c   1.000
_cell.angle_alpha   90.00
_cell.angle_beta   90.00
_cell.angle_gamma   90.00
#
_symmetry.space_group_name_H-M   'P 1'
#
loop_
_entity.id
_entity.type
_entity.pdbx_description
1 polymer ?
#
loop_
_entity_poly.entity_id
_entity_poly.type
_entity_poly.pdbx_seq_one_letter_code
_entity_poly.pdbx_strand_id
1 'polypeptide(L)'
;MSIEETIQKAVQEAIQPLEEKLDKLTVHDDPYPRRLTVKEAAEILRVSENRVRELANYVEGFPSTRAEGEKSRIYIPRDRLYQWIENNYELIP
;
A
#
# COMPACT_ATOMS: atom_id res chain seq x y z
N MET A 1 19.81 -31.65 -28.89
CA MET A 1 19.30 -31.35 -27.54
C MET A 1 19.78 -32.43 -26.60
N SER A 2 20.64 -32.08 -25.65
CA SER A 2 21.00 -32.96 -24.56
C SER A 2 19.91 -32.94 -23.47
N ILE A 3 19.92 -33.95 -22.61
CA ILE A 3 19.02 -34.01 -21.43
C ILE A 3 19.26 -32.80 -20.53
N GLU A 4 20.50 -32.33 -20.41
CA GLU A 4 20.86 -31.14 -19.61
C GLU A 4 20.25 -29.86 -20.18
N GLU A 5 20.26 -29.68 -21.50
CA GLU A 5 19.60 -28.54 -22.16
C GLU A 5 18.08 -28.57 -21.97
N THR A 6 17.51 -29.78 -21.94
CA THR A 6 16.07 -29.98 -21.72
C THR A 6 15.69 -29.67 -20.27
N ILE A 7 16.52 -30.07 -19.31
CA ILE A 7 16.34 -29.77 -17.88
C ILE A 7 16.49 -28.28 -17.63
N GLN A 8 17.53 -27.63 -18.18
CA GLN A 8 17.72 -26.18 -18.05
C GLN A 8 16.51 -25.42 -18.58
N LYS A 9 16.03 -25.78 -19.77
CA LYS A 9 14.87 -25.11 -20.38
C LYS A 9 13.60 -25.29 -19.55
N ALA A 10 13.32 -26.50 -19.06
CA ALA A 10 12.16 -26.77 -18.22
C ALA A 10 12.22 -26.03 -16.87
N VAL A 11 13.41 -25.90 -16.28
CA VAL A 11 13.63 -25.13 -15.05
C VAL A 11 13.43 -23.64 -15.31
N GLN A 12 13.95 -23.12 -16.42
CA GLN A 12 13.79 -21.71 -16.81
C GLN A 12 12.32 -21.36 -17.03
N GLU A 13 11.58 -22.20 -17.78
CA GLU A 13 10.15 -22.03 -18.03
C GLU A 13 9.31 -22.11 -16.74
N ALA A 14 9.74 -22.88 -15.73
CA ALA A 14 9.08 -22.97 -14.44
C ALA A 14 9.37 -21.78 -13.51
N ILE A 15 10.59 -21.23 -13.57
CA ILE A 15 11.03 -20.13 -12.69
C ILE A 15 10.55 -18.77 -13.23
N GLN A 16 10.51 -18.57 -14.54
CA GLN A 16 10.11 -17.32 -15.18
C GLN A 16 8.76 -16.74 -14.67
N PRO A 17 7.66 -17.51 -14.54
CA PRO A 17 6.41 -16.99 -13.98
C PRO A 17 6.49 -16.65 -12.49
N LEU A 18 7.46 -17.21 -11.75
CA LEU A 18 7.74 -16.86 -10.36
C LEU A 18 8.54 -15.57 -10.28
N GLU A 19 9.54 -15.37 -11.15
CA GLU A 19 10.30 -14.12 -11.27
C GLU A 19 9.39 -12.96 -11.69
N GLU A 20 8.52 -13.15 -12.68
CA GLU A 20 7.55 -12.13 -13.08
C GLU A 20 6.55 -11.78 -11.97
N LYS A 21 6.17 -12.76 -11.13
CA LYS A 21 5.32 -12.50 -9.96
C LYS A 21 6.10 -11.80 -8.84
N LEU A 22 7.37 -12.14 -8.67
CA LEU A 22 8.24 -11.52 -7.69
C LEU A 22 8.52 -10.06 -8.05
N ASP A 23 8.82 -9.77 -9.31
CA ASP A 23 9.02 -8.42 -9.84
C ASP A 23 7.76 -7.55 -9.71
N LYS A 24 6.58 -8.14 -9.90
CA LYS A 24 5.29 -7.46 -9.64
C LYS A 24 5.05 -7.18 -8.13
N LEU A 25 5.71 -7.91 -7.23
CA LEU A 25 5.57 -7.76 -5.78
C LEU A 25 6.66 -6.86 -5.17
N THR A 26 7.84 -6.78 -5.79
CA THR A 26 8.98 -5.99 -5.31
C THR A 26 8.93 -4.52 -5.74
N VAL A 27 8.15 -4.16 -6.78
CA VAL A 27 8.00 -2.76 -7.17
C VAL A 27 6.82 -2.13 -6.46
N HIS A 28 7.07 -1.64 -5.26
CA HIS A 28 6.75 -0.26 -4.95
C HIS A 28 7.83 0.25 -4.00
N ASP A 29 8.85 0.88 -4.58
CA ASP A 29 9.71 1.88 -3.93
C ASP A 29 8.84 3.08 -3.54
N ASP A 30 7.88 2.81 -2.66
CA ASP A 30 6.99 3.82 -2.17
C ASP A 30 7.76 4.60 -1.11
N PRO A 31 7.85 5.94 -1.25
CA PRO A 31 8.60 6.76 -0.32
C PRO A 31 8.00 6.73 1.10
N TYR A 32 6.79 6.19 1.25
CA TYR A 32 6.08 6.13 2.52
C TYR A 32 6.08 4.73 3.16
N PRO A 33 6.19 4.67 4.49
CA PRO A 33 6.13 3.42 5.24
C PRO A 33 4.74 2.77 5.15
N ARG A 34 4.65 1.46 5.40
CA ARG A 34 3.36 0.74 5.42
C ARG A 34 2.35 1.29 6.45
N ARG A 35 2.84 1.90 7.52
CA ARG A 35 2.02 2.55 8.56
C ARG A 35 2.29 4.04 8.50
N LEU A 36 1.31 4.80 8.04
CA LEU A 36 1.38 6.23 7.90
C LEU A 36 0.93 6.93 9.18
N THR A 37 1.62 8.02 9.49
CA THR A 37 1.16 9.08 10.37
C THR A 37 0.13 9.95 9.65
N VAL A 38 -0.60 10.77 10.41
CA VAL A 38 -1.53 11.78 9.86
C VAL A 38 -0.82 12.73 8.89
N LYS A 39 0.44 13.09 9.18
CA LYS A 39 1.24 13.98 8.32
C LYS A 39 1.56 13.32 6.98
N GLU A 40 2.04 12.08 6.98
CA GLU A 40 2.36 11.35 5.74
C GLU A 40 1.10 11.12 4.89
N ALA A 41 -0.03 10.77 5.53
CA ALA A 41 -1.30 10.65 4.82
C ALA A 41 -1.79 11.99 4.24
N ALA A 42 -1.55 13.11 4.93
CA ALA A 42 -1.87 14.45 4.43
C ALA A 42 -1.03 14.81 3.20
N GLU A 43 0.25 14.45 3.18
CA GLU A 43 1.12 14.64 2.02
C GLU A 43 0.64 13.81 0.81
N ILE A 44 0.29 12.53 1.02
CA ILE A 44 -0.27 11.65 -0.02
C ILE A 44 -1.57 12.21 -0.59
N LEU A 45 -2.50 12.60 0.28
CA LEU A 45 -3.82 13.13 -0.11
C LEU A 45 -3.77 14.58 -0.60
N ARG A 46 -2.65 15.28 -0.42
CA ARG A 46 -2.47 16.73 -0.69
C ARG A 46 -3.49 17.61 0.04
N VAL A 47 -3.85 17.24 1.26
CA VAL A 47 -4.78 17.98 2.13
C VAL A 47 -4.10 18.37 3.44
N SER A 48 -4.78 19.17 4.27
CA SER A 48 -4.28 19.49 5.61
C SER A 48 -4.35 18.27 6.55
N GLU A 49 -3.48 18.21 7.55
CA GLU A 49 -3.56 17.18 8.59
C GLU A 49 -4.91 17.19 9.34
N ASN A 50 -5.52 18.38 9.49
CA ASN A 50 -6.85 18.50 10.10
C ASN A 50 -7.90 17.80 9.26
N ARG A 51 -7.84 17.94 7.93
CA ARG A 51 -8.73 17.23 7.03
C ARG A 51 -8.56 15.72 7.14
N VAL A 52 -7.32 15.22 7.25
CA VAL A 52 -7.08 13.78 7.49
C VAL A 52 -7.69 13.32 8.81
N ARG A 53 -7.59 14.11 9.88
CA ARG A 53 -8.23 13.79 11.17
C ARG A 53 -9.76 13.77 11.05
N GLU A 54 -10.35 14.69 10.29
CA GLU A 54 -11.79 14.67 10.00
C GLU A 54 -12.20 13.41 9.26
N LEU A 55 -11.47 13.04 8.19
CA LEU A 55 -11.73 11.81 7.43
C LEU A 55 -11.67 10.58 8.36
N ALA A 56 -10.64 10.50 9.21
CA ALA A 56 -10.48 9.40 10.15
C ALA A 56 -11.56 9.33 11.25
N ASN A 57 -12.20 10.45 11.59
CA ASN A 57 -13.21 10.50 12.64
C ASN A 57 -14.64 10.33 12.12
N TYR A 58 -14.92 10.82 10.91
CA TYR A 58 -16.29 11.04 10.45
C TYR A 58 -16.62 10.36 9.12
N VAL A 59 -15.63 9.93 8.34
CA VAL A 59 -15.87 9.25 7.06
C VAL A 59 -15.82 7.75 7.26
N GLU A 60 -16.95 7.10 7.03
CA GLU A 60 -17.07 5.65 7.09
C GLU A 60 -16.14 4.99 6.06
N GLY A 61 -15.48 3.90 6.47
CA GLY A 61 -14.56 3.17 5.60
C GLY A 61 -13.18 3.83 5.42
N PHE A 62 -12.93 5.02 5.97
CA PHE A 62 -11.60 5.60 5.95
C PHE A 62 -10.62 4.70 6.75
N PRO A 63 -9.47 4.31 6.16
CA PRO A 63 -8.62 3.27 6.72
C PRO A 63 -7.75 3.81 7.85
N SER A 64 -8.35 4.02 9.02
CA SER A 64 -7.64 4.46 10.22
C SER A 64 -7.76 3.46 11.37
N THR A 65 -6.71 3.37 12.17
CA THR A 65 -6.69 2.62 13.43
C THR A 65 -6.19 3.52 14.56
N ARG A 66 -6.65 3.24 15.78
CA ARG A 66 -6.19 3.91 17.00
C ARG A 66 -5.46 2.89 17.85
N ALA A 67 -4.27 3.23 18.33
CA ALA A 67 -3.63 2.44 19.38
C ALA A 67 -4.36 2.70 20.70
N GLU A 68 -4.75 1.64 21.42
CA GLU A 68 -5.28 1.75 22.77
C GLU A 68 -4.15 2.08 23.76
N GLY A 69 -4.42 2.96 24.74
CA GLY A 69 -3.55 3.21 25.90
C GLY A 69 -2.66 4.46 25.84
N GLU A 70 -2.23 4.92 24.67
CA GLU A 70 -1.49 6.19 24.51
C GLU A 70 -2.29 7.16 23.65
N LYS A 71 -2.78 8.26 24.24
CA LYS A 71 -3.40 9.45 23.60
C LYS A 71 -3.62 9.30 22.08
N SER A 72 -4.65 8.52 21.72
CA SER A 72 -5.26 8.33 20.41
C SER A 72 -4.38 8.64 19.17
N ARG A 73 -3.20 8.04 19.05
CA ARG A 73 -2.40 8.22 17.83
C ARG A 73 -3.10 7.51 16.67
N ILE A 74 -3.51 8.28 15.67
CA ILE A 74 -4.15 7.77 14.46
C ILE A 74 -3.05 7.20 13.56
N TYR A 75 -3.24 5.95 13.16
CA TYR A 75 -2.41 5.27 12.17
C TYR A 75 -3.24 4.94 10.94
N ILE A 76 -2.64 5.06 9.76
CA ILE A 76 -3.31 4.85 8.49
C ILE A 76 -2.51 3.80 7.70
N PRO A 77 -3.03 2.60 7.42
CA PRO A 77 -2.34 1.61 6.60
C PRO A 77 -2.22 2.12 5.15
N ARG A 78 -0.99 2.28 4.66
CA ARG A 78 -0.68 2.88 3.35
C ARG A 78 -1.45 2.23 2.21
N ASP A 79 -1.37 0.91 2.09
CA ASP A 79 -1.96 0.20 0.95
C ASP A 79 -3.50 0.30 0.97
N ARG A 80 -4.10 0.36 2.19
CA ARG A 80 -5.55 0.60 2.31
C ARG A 80 -5.92 2.05 2.01
N LEU A 81 -5.05 3.01 2.31
CA LEU A 81 -5.26 4.40 1.92
C LEU A 81 -5.30 4.55 0.40
N TYR A 82 -4.36 3.91 -0.32
CA TYR A 82 -4.37 3.91 -1.78
C TYR A 82 -5.65 3.29 -2.36
N GLN A 83 -6.06 2.12 -1.85
CA GLN A 83 -7.32 1.50 -2.25
C GLN A 83 -8.53 2.40 -1.94
N TRP A 84 -8.53 3.10 -0.81
CA TRP A 84 -9.61 4.00 -0.45
C TRP A 84 -9.66 5.21 -1.41
N ILE A 85 -8.51 5.79 -1.77
CA ILE A 85 -8.39 6.90 -2.73
C ILE A 85 -8.97 6.52 -4.10
N GLU A 86 -8.63 5.33 -4.61
CA GLU A 86 -9.14 4.84 -5.90
C GLU A 86 -10.67 4.79 -5.95
N ASN A 87 -11.32 4.51 -4.80
CA ASN A 87 -12.77 4.38 -4.69
C ASN A 87 -13.50 5.66 -4.25
N ASN A 88 -12.78 6.66 -3.73
CA ASN A 88 -13.36 7.82 -3.03
C ASN A 88 -12.73 9.16 -3.45
N TYR A 89 -12.17 9.24 -4.67
CA TYR A 89 -11.48 10.43 -5.17
C TYR A 89 -12.30 11.73 -5.02
N GLU A 90 -13.62 11.67 -5.16
CA GLU A 90 -14.54 12.81 -5.03
C GLU A 90 -14.62 13.41 -3.62
N LEU A 91 -14.23 12.66 -2.58
CA LEU A 91 -14.24 13.10 -1.18
C LEU A 91 -12.94 13.80 -0.76
N ILE A 92 -11.94 13.79 -1.66
CA ILE A 92 -10.64 14.44 -1.50
C ILE A 92 -10.76 15.82 -2.19
N PRO A 93 -10.80 16.93 -1.43
CA PRO A 93 -11.00 18.28 -1.97
C PRO A 93 -9.82 18.79 -2.80
#